data_AF-A0A2R4WXC9-F1
#
_entry.id   AF-A0A2R4WXC9-F1
#
_cell.length_a   1.000
_cell.length_b   1.000
_cell.length_c   1.000
_cell.angle_alpha   90.00
_cell.angle_beta   90.00
_cell.angle_gamma   90.00
#
_symmetry.space_group_name_H-M   'P 1'
#
loop_
_entity.id
_entity.type
_entity.pdbx_description
1 polymer ?
#
loop_
_entity_poly.entity_id
_entity_poly.type
_entity_poly.pdbx_seq_one_letter_code
_entity_poly.pdbx_strand_id
1 'polypeptide(L)'
;MSTDPQAAKLVANERVKLLANNLDRSSSACVTVGVATPLAGWIYGVSGIDKLPWWYLFGGLTGWLLAASLLHYLARRALKGLLP
;
A
#
# COMPACT_ATOMS: atom_id res chain seq x y z
N MET A 1 38.04 4.96 1.71
CA MET A 1 36.67 4.44 1.48
C MET A 1 36.77 2.93 1.49
N SER A 2 36.47 2.28 2.62
CA SER A 2 36.63 0.82 2.73
C SER A 2 35.64 0.14 1.79
N THR A 3 36.15 -0.44 0.72
CA THR A 3 35.39 -1.32 -0.18
C THR A 3 35.20 -2.67 0.51
N ASP A 4 34.46 -2.68 1.62
CA ASP A 4 34.03 -3.91 2.26
C ASP A 4 32.82 -4.44 1.47
N PRO A 5 32.94 -5.58 0.77
CA PRO A 5 31.83 -6.17 0.02
C PRO A 5 30.62 -6.46 0.91
N GLN A 6 30.84 -6.72 2.21
CA GLN A 6 29.74 -6.95 3.15
C GLN A 6 28.98 -5.66 3.43
N ALA A 7 29.67 -4.54 3.66
CA ALA A 7 29.03 -3.24 3.86
C ALA A 7 28.18 -2.83 2.65
N ALA A 8 28.67 -3.03 1.43
CA ALA A 8 27.90 -2.74 0.21
C ALA A 8 26.63 -3.60 0.10
N LYS A 9 26.73 -4.89 0.41
CA LYS A 9 25.59 -5.81 0.45
C LYS A 9 24.55 -5.40 1.48
N LEU A 10 24.98 -5.03 2.69
CA LEU A 10 24.07 -4.58 3.75
C LEU A 10 23.27 -3.35 3.32
N VAL A 11 23.94 -2.35 2.73
CA VAL A 11 23.27 -1.15 2.20
C VAL A 11 22.26 -1.49 1.11
N ALA A 12 22.60 -2.40 0.20
CA ALA A 12 21.67 -2.84 -0.85
C ALA A 12 20.42 -3.51 -0.25
N ASN A 13 20.60 -4.41 0.71
CA ASN A 13 19.49 -5.10 1.37
C ASN A 13 18.61 -4.15 2.20
N GLU A 14 19.19 -3.19 2.92
CA GLU A 14 18.42 -2.20 3.68
C GLU A 14 17.59 -1.30 2.75
N ARG A 15 18.09 -0.92 1.58
CA ARG A 15 17.31 -0.19 0.58
C ARG A 15 16.10 -0.99 0.09
N VAL A 16 16.29 -2.28 -0.18
CA VAL A 16 15.20 -3.18 -0.59
C VAL A 16 14.15 -3.30 0.52
N LYS A 17 14.58 -3.44 1.78
CA LYS A 17 13.65 -3.49 2.94
C LYS A 17 12.88 -2.19 3.10
N LEU A 18 13.54 -1.03 3.01
CA LEU A 18 12.88 0.27 3.10
C LEU A 18 11.86 0.47 1.99
N LEU A 19 12.19 0.06 0.75
CA LEU A 19 11.25 0.10 -0.37
C LEU A 19 10.04 -0.81 -0.10
N ALA A 20 10.26 -2.06 0.28
CA ALA A 20 9.18 -2.99 0.59
C ALA A 20 8.27 -2.46 1.71
N ASN A 21 8.86 -1.90 2.77
CA ASN A 21 8.12 -1.31 3.88
C ASN A 21 7.29 -0.09 3.44
N ASN A 22 7.82 0.78 2.59
CA ASN A 22 7.08 1.93 2.09
C ASN A 22 5.89 1.50 1.23
N LEU A 23 6.07 0.52 0.35
CA LEU A 23 4.99 -0.04 -0.48
C LEU A 23 3.88 -0.67 0.38
N ASP A 24 4.25 -1.42 1.42
CA ASP A 24 3.29 -2.05 2.32
C ASP A 24 2.52 -1.02 3.17
N ARG A 25 3.21 0.03 3.64
CA ARG A 25 2.56 1.15 4.35
C ARG A 25 1.60 1.91 3.45
N SER A 26 1.97 2.15 2.19
CA SER A 26 1.07 2.74 1.19
C SER A 26 -0.14 1.85 0.92
N SER A 27 0.04 0.53 0.82
CA SER A 27 -1.08 -0.43 0.70
C SER A 27 -2.06 -0.30 1.87
N SER A 28 -1.53 -0.29 3.11
CA SER A 28 -2.35 -0.14 4.31
C SER A 28 -3.09 1.21 4.32
N ALA A 29 -2.44 2.29 3.89
CA ALA A 29 -3.06 3.60 3.75
C ALA A 29 -4.17 3.64 2.69
N CYS A 30 -4.01 2.92 1.57
CA CYS A 30 -5.06 2.77 0.56
C CYS A 30 -6.31 2.10 1.14
N VAL A 31 -6.16 1.08 1.99
CA VAL A 31 -7.30 0.43 2.65
C VAL A 31 -7.96 1.37 3.65
N THR A 32 -7.20 2.05 4.51
CA THR A 32 -7.80 2.91 5.54
C THR A 32 -8.46 4.15 4.94
N VAL A 33 -7.75 4.90 4.12
CA VAL A 33 -8.23 6.17 3.54
C VAL A 33 -9.20 5.93 2.38
N GLY A 34 -8.90 4.96 1.52
CA GLY A 34 -9.67 4.69 0.29
C GLY A 34 -10.85 3.76 0.46
N VAL A 35 -10.91 2.98 1.54
CA VAL A 35 -11.99 2.01 1.79
C VAL A 35 -12.72 2.31 3.09
N ALA A 36 -12.02 2.27 4.23
CA ALA A 36 -12.68 2.39 5.53
C ALA A 36 -13.32 3.78 5.74
N THR A 37 -12.62 4.86 5.38
CA THR A 37 -13.15 6.23 5.49
C THR A 37 -14.43 6.47 4.67
N PRO A 38 -14.44 6.23 3.34
CA PRO A 38 -15.66 6.44 2.55
C PRO A 38 -16.79 5.47 2.94
N LEU A 39 -16.48 4.23 3.33
CA LEU A 39 -17.49 3.29 3.80
C LEU A 39 -18.15 3.78 5.10
N ALA A 40 -17.36 4.25 6.07
CA ALA A 40 -17.91 4.87 7.28
C ALA A 40 -18.72 6.13 6.95
N GLY A 41 -18.21 6.97 6.05
CA GLY A 41 -18.92 8.16 5.57
C GLY A 41 -20.28 7.83 4.95
N TRP A 42 -20.37 6.74 4.20
CA TRP A 42 -21.62 6.25 3.62
C TRP A 42 -22.58 5.71 4.69
N ILE A 43 -22.10 4.88 5.63
CA ILE A 43 -22.91 4.32 6.73
C ILE A 43 -23.51 5.42 7.62
N TYR A 44 -22.72 6.46 7.92
CA TYR A 44 -23.11 7.52 8.84
C TYR A 44 -23.68 8.78 8.14
N GLY A 45 -23.86 8.76 6.82
CA GLY A 45 -24.41 9.92 6.08
C GLY A 45 -23.55 11.18 6.14
N VAL A 46 -22.23 11.03 6.25
CA VAL A 46 -21.30 12.17 6.34
C VAL A 46 -21.20 12.87 4.99
N SER A 47 -21.35 14.19 5.00
CA SER A 47 -21.18 15.05 3.81
C SER A 47 -22.06 14.68 2.60
N GLY A 48 -23.16 13.94 2.81
CA GLY A 48 -24.08 13.52 1.75
C GLY A 48 -23.56 12.37 0.87
N ILE A 49 -22.52 11.65 1.29
CA ILE A 49 -21.97 10.49 0.57
C ILE A 49 -22.98 9.33 0.47
N ASP A 50 -23.91 9.21 1.41
CA ASP A 50 -25.01 8.26 1.41
C ASP A 50 -25.92 8.36 0.18
N LYS A 51 -25.99 9.54 -0.46
CA LYS A 51 -26.78 9.80 -1.67
C LYS A 51 -26.08 9.33 -2.95
N LEU A 52 -24.82 8.94 -2.87
CA LEU A 52 -24.05 8.48 -4.01
C LEU A 52 -24.59 7.11 -4.46
N PRO A 53 -24.72 6.86 -5.78
CA PRO A 53 -25.20 5.58 -6.25
C PRO A 53 -24.25 4.46 -5.82
N TRP A 54 -24.83 3.35 -5.36
CA TRP A 54 -24.09 2.23 -4.76
C TRP A 54 -22.99 1.68 -5.67
N TRP A 55 -23.19 1.69 -6.99
CA TRP A 55 -22.20 1.21 -7.97
C TRP A 55 -20.95 2.11 -8.03
N TYR A 56 -21.11 3.42 -7.79
CA TYR A 56 -19.98 4.35 -7.75
C TYR A 56 -19.13 4.10 -6.50
N LEU A 57 -19.79 3.93 -5.35
CA LEU A 57 -19.11 3.54 -4.11
C LEU A 57 -18.40 2.20 -4.31
N PHE A 58 -19.08 1.20 -4.84
CA PHE A 58 -18.51 -0.11 -5.12
C PHE A 58 -17.29 -0.04 -6.06
N GLY A 59 -17.39 0.72 -7.16
CA GLY A 59 -16.27 0.96 -8.08
C GLY A 59 -15.07 1.63 -7.41
N GLY A 60 -15.32 2.62 -6.56
CA GLY A 60 -14.28 3.28 -5.76
C GLY A 60 -13.59 2.32 -4.79
N LEU A 61 -14.37 1.61 -3.96
CA LEU A 61 -13.84 0.67 -2.97
C LEU A 61 -13.03 -0.45 -3.64
N THR A 62 -13.55 -1.03 -4.73
CA THR A 62 -12.84 -2.07 -5.49
C THR A 62 -11.55 -1.55 -6.11
N GLY A 63 -11.56 -0.35 -6.69
CA GLY A 63 -10.35 0.30 -7.22
C GLY A 63 -9.26 0.49 -6.16
N TRP A 64 -9.63 0.97 -4.97
CA TRP A 64 -8.69 1.12 -3.85
C TRP A 64 -8.17 -0.22 -3.31
N LEU A 65 -9.03 -1.24 -3.23
CA LEU A 65 -8.61 -2.59 -2.81
C LEU A 65 -7.65 -3.23 -3.83
N LEU A 66 -7.88 -3.04 -5.13
CA LEU A 66 -6.97 -3.50 -6.18
C LEU A 66 -5.62 -2.79 -6.09
N ALA A 67 -5.62 -1.47 -5.89
CA ALA A 67 -4.39 -0.69 -5.68
C ALA A 67 -3.62 -1.17 -4.44
N ALA A 68 -4.31 -1.36 -3.31
CA ALA A 68 -3.70 -1.91 -2.08
C ALA A 68 -3.10 -3.30 -2.33
N SER A 69 -3.86 -4.19 -2.97
CA SER A 69 -3.40 -5.55 -3.30
C SER A 69 -2.17 -5.55 -4.19
N LEU A 70 -2.14 -4.69 -5.21
CA LEU A 70 -0.98 -4.52 -6.09
C LEU A 70 0.24 -4.00 -5.32
N LEU A 71 0.08 -2.97 -4.49
CA LEU A 71 1.16 -2.41 -3.68
C LEU A 71 1.73 -3.44 -2.70
N HIS A 72 0.85 -4.19 -2.02
CA HIS A 72 1.26 -5.28 -1.12
C HIS A 72 2.01 -6.37 -1.90
N TYR A 73 1.52 -6.76 -3.07
CA TYR A 73 2.22 -7.71 -3.93
C TYR A 73 3.61 -7.21 -4.34
N LEU A 74 3.73 -5.93 -4.72
CA LEU A 74 5.01 -5.32 -5.07
C LEU A 74 5.97 -5.27 -3.87
N ALA A 75 5.47 -5.02 -2.65
CA ALA A 75 6.27 -5.11 -1.42
C ALA A 75 6.85 -6.52 -1.23
N ARG A 76 6.01 -7.56 -1.39
CA ARG A 76 6.44 -8.96 -1.32
C ARG A 76 7.42 -9.31 -2.42
N ARG A 77 7.26 -8.75 -3.62
CA ARG A 77 8.19 -8.96 -4.74
C ARG A 77 9.53 -8.26 -4.49
N ALA A 78 9.54 -7.06 -3.91
CA ALA A 78 10.77 -6.35 -3.56
C ALA A 78 11.62 -7.16 -2.59
N LEU A 79 11.02 -7.77 -1.56
CA LEU A 79 11.74 -8.63 -0.60
C LEU A 79 12.41 -9.86 -1.24
N LYS A 80 11.95 -10.33 -2.40
CA LYS A 80 12.63 -11.42 -3.13
C LYS A 80 13.98 -10.99 -3.73
N GLY A 81 14.26 -9.69 -3.79
CA GLY A 81 15.52 -9.14 -4.30
C GLY A 81 16.64 -9.06 -3.25
N LEU A 82 16.46 -9.62 -2.05
CA LEU A 82 17.50 -9.63 -1.02
C LEU A 82 18.68 -10.51 -1.44
N LEU A 83 19.89 -9.98 -1.29
CA LEU A 83 21.13 -10.70 -1.53
C LEU A 83 21.40 -11.69 -0.38
N PRO A 84 21.73 -12.97 -0.69
CA PRO A 84 22.00 -14.02 0.30
C PRO A 84 23.26 -13.72 1.09
#